data_AF-A0A1I0X1W0-F1
#
_entry.id   AF-A0A1I0X1W0-F1
#
_cell.length_a   1.000
_cell.length_b   1.000
_cell.length_c   1.000
_cell.angle_alpha   90.00
_cell.angle_beta   90.00
_cell.angle_gamma   90.00
#
_symmetry.space_group_name_H-M   'P 1'
#
loop_
_entity.id
_entity.type
_entity.pdbx_description
1 polymer ?
#
loop_
_entity_poly.entity_id
_entity_poly.type
_entity_poly.pdbx_seq_one_letter_code
_entity_poly.pdbx_strand_id
1 'polypeptide(L)'
;MKTVSREELYELVWSKPMIKVAADYGVTGTALKKTCDRHHIPTPERGYWAKLEFGKRVNKEALPPLTTPNLAMVRISGSSEQHLSPSVREAKEKARDRLHKHAAAKPLLVPASEPTLSIVEPPSLAATRRAISKARPDDQGFASVRSKGVVPPKIAPASVERGIRVLSQLFALAETQGHLPKATEDGLMLIVENESIAFGLEEQPEKTLHQPTTAELKRRDERARWGYTTDPWSKYDQFPSGRLAIVIHANPYSGLRRTYSDGKTQTLERMLPDILAGFVGHAAYISERRRESDERERRHREAEARRQREEAFNSREKRRMEFVDAVHEQLTQREKLNAVLRHLEDATSEDAARVSAMTTWVRLRLKQIDALISLHFLDISARSSKVDFAEPDPEKQEEGSSGYYGYLPSISLQLWSIDDEKELATTCSPLEWASAGALDDEDQADG
;
A
#
# COMPACT_ATOMS: atom_id res chain seq x y z
N MET A 1 -16.64 -1.03 -2.83
CA MET A 1 -17.20 -0.30 -1.66
C MET A 1 -18.19 0.72 -2.21
N LYS A 2 -19.46 0.69 -1.80
CA LYS A 2 -20.49 1.63 -2.28
C LYS A 2 -20.83 2.62 -1.18
N THR A 3 -20.98 3.89 -1.53
CA THR A 3 -21.37 4.96 -0.62
C THR A 3 -22.71 5.52 -1.08
N VAL A 4 -23.68 5.61 -0.18
CA VAL A 4 -25.07 6.01 -0.46
C VAL A 4 -25.51 6.98 0.62
N SER A 5 -26.33 7.97 0.31
CA SER A 5 -26.87 8.87 1.34
C SER A 5 -27.86 8.13 2.24
N ARG A 6 -28.06 8.63 3.46
CA ARG A 6 -29.01 8.07 4.43
C ARG A 6 -30.44 8.08 3.87
N GLU A 7 -30.82 9.16 3.20
CA GLU A 7 -32.14 9.39 2.63
C GLU A 7 -32.39 8.45 1.46
N GLU A 8 -31.40 8.27 0.58
CA GLU A 8 -31.48 7.35 -0.56
C GLU A 8 -31.60 5.90 -0.07
N LEU A 9 -30.83 5.50 0.95
CA LEU A 9 -30.93 4.16 1.51
C LEU A 9 -32.29 3.91 2.18
N TYR A 10 -32.86 4.91 2.86
CA TYR A 10 -34.21 4.83 3.40
C TYR A 10 -35.24 4.58 2.28
N GLU A 11 -35.24 5.38 1.22
CA GLU A 11 -36.17 5.19 0.11
C GLU A 11 -36.01 3.82 -0.57
N LEU A 12 -34.78 3.31 -0.69
CA LEU A 12 -34.52 1.97 -1.23
C LEU A 12 -35.09 0.86 -0.34
N VAL A 13 -34.90 0.95 0.97
CA VAL A 13 -35.38 -0.06 1.93
C VAL A 13 -36.91 -0.09 2.02
N TRP A 14 -37.58 1.03 1.76
CA TRP A 14 -39.05 1.14 1.73
C TRP A 14 -39.67 0.91 0.36
N SER A 15 -38.88 0.87 -0.73
CA SER A 15 -39.36 0.62 -2.10
C SER A 15 -39.20 -0.83 -2.56
N LYS A 16 -38.26 -1.59 -2.00
CA LYS A 16 -38.06 -3.01 -2.33
C LYS A 16 -37.83 -3.86 -1.07
N PRO A 17 -38.16 -5.17 -1.10
CA PRO A 17 -37.80 -6.09 -0.03
C PRO A 17 -36.32 -6.02 0.32
N MET A 18 -35.99 -5.94 1.61
CA MET A 18 -34.60 -5.77 2.09
C MET A 18 -33.62 -6.80 1.52
N ILE A 19 -34.07 -8.02 1.22
CA ILE A 19 -33.23 -9.06 0.61
C ILE A 19 -32.72 -8.64 -0.77
N LYS A 20 -33.58 -7.99 -1.58
CA LYS A 20 -33.20 -7.48 -2.91
C LYS A 20 -32.26 -6.29 -2.80
N VAL A 21 -32.58 -5.33 -1.94
CA VAL A 21 -31.71 -4.16 -1.67
C VAL A 21 -30.34 -4.64 -1.19
N ALA A 22 -30.30 -5.59 -0.27
CA ALA A 22 -29.05 -6.13 0.25
C ALA A 22 -28.22 -6.83 -0.84
N ALA A 23 -28.86 -7.57 -1.75
CA ALA A 23 -28.20 -8.19 -2.90
C ALA A 23 -27.57 -7.14 -3.84
N ASP A 24 -28.25 -6.02 -4.11
CA ASP A 24 -27.72 -4.93 -4.95
C ASP A 24 -26.43 -4.31 -4.37
N TYR A 25 -26.29 -4.33 -3.04
CA TYR A 25 -25.10 -3.88 -2.32
C TYR A 25 -24.10 -4.98 -1.97
N GLY A 26 -24.37 -6.24 -2.33
CA GLY A 26 -23.51 -7.37 -2.03
C GLY A 26 -23.40 -7.69 -0.53
N VAL A 27 -24.43 -7.38 0.26
CA VAL A 27 -24.52 -7.69 1.70
C VAL A 27 -25.67 -8.64 1.99
N THR A 28 -25.67 -9.26 3.16
CA THR A 28 -26.84 -10.02 3.63
C THR A 28 -27.92 -9.08 4.16
N GLY A 29 -29.19 -9.50 4.14
CA GLY A 29 -30.29 -8.70 4.69
C GLY A 29 -30.11 -8.33 6.17
N THR A 30 -29.46 -9.20 6.97
CA THR A 30 -29.13 -8.92 8.37
C THR A 30 -27.99 -7.90 8.51
N ALA A 31 -26.98 -7.95 7.63
CA ALA A 31 -25.93 -6.94 7.60
C ALA A 31 -26.48 -5.58 7.17
N LEU A 32 -27.35 -5.54 6.14
CA LEU A 32 -28.05 -4.31 5.74
C LEU A 32 -28.89 -3.75 6.89
N LYS A 33 -29.64 -4.60 7.61
CA LYS A 33 -30.40 -4.18 8.80
C LYS A 33 -29.51 -3.56 9.86
N LYS A 34 -28.39 -4.21 10.23
CA LYS A 34 -27.43 -3.64 11.19
C LYS A 34 -26.86 -2.29 10.74
N THR A 35 -26.66 -2.12 9.44
CA THR A 35 -26.24 -0.83 8.87
C THR A 35 -27.36 0.21 9.01
N CYS A 36 -28.61 -0.12 8.68
CA CYS A 36 -29.76 0.76 8.88
C CYS A 36 -29.90 1.16 10.35
N ASP A 37 -29.82 0.20 11.28
CA ASP A 37 -29.92 0.45 12.73
C ASP A 37 -28.82 1.41 13.19
N ARG A 38 -27.57 1.22 12.73
CA ARG A 38 -26.43 2.11 13.05
C ARG A 38 -26.64 3.54 12.55
N HIS A 39 -27.24 3.70 11.38
CA HIS A 39 -27.54 5.01 10.77
C HIS A 39 -28.93 5.55 11.15
N HIS A 40 -29.60 4.90 12.11
CA HIS A 40 -30.92 5.30 12.61
C HIS A 40 -31.95 5.43 11.47
N ILE A 41 -31.92 4.47 10.54
CA ILE A 41 -32.85 4.36 9.41
C ILE A 41 -33.92 3.34 9.80
N PRO A 42 -35.19 3.74 9.93
CA PRO A 42 -36.25 2.80 10.25
C PRO A 42 -36.46 1.84 9.08
N THR A 43 -36.59 0.55 9.40
CA THR A 43 -36.77 -0.53 8.42
C THR A 43 -38.19 -1.10 8.52
N PRO A 44 -38.82 -1.51 7.41
CA PRO A 44 -40.17 -2.07 7.42
C PRO A 44 -40.25 -3.33 8.31
N GLU A 45 -41.35 -3.44 9.07
CA GLU A 45 -41.58 -4.57 9.96
C GLU A 45 -41.72 -5.90 9.20
N ARG A 46 -41.54 -7.01 9.93
CA ARG A 46 -41.73 -8.36 9.37
C ARG A 46 -43.18 -8.53 8.92
N GLY A 47 -43.36 -8.79 7.63
CA GLY A 47 -44.68 -8.92 7.01
C GLY A 47 -45.24 -7.63 6.41
N TYR A 48 -44.53 -6.50 6.47
CA TYR A 48 -44.89 -5.25 5.77
C TYR A 48 -45.14 -5.51 4.27
N TRP A 49 -44.20 -6.16 3.60
CA TRP A 49 -44.30 -6.46 2.16
C TRP A 49 -45.47 -7.38 1.82
N ALA A 50 -45.74 -8.40 2.65
CA ALA A 50 -46.92 -9.26 2.48
C ALA A 50 -48.22 -8.47 2.70
N LYS A 51 -48.30 -7.61 3.72
CA LYS A 51 -49.47 -6.75 3.95
C LYS A 51 -49.72 -5.81 2.76
N LEU A 52 -48.66 -5.24 2.18
CA LEU A 52 -48.73 -4.38 1.01
C LEU A 52 -49.22 -5.14 -0.24
N GLU A 53 -48.72 -6.35 -0.49
CA GLU A 53 -49.16 -7.22 -1.60
C GLU A 53 -50.64 -7.61 -1.50
N PHE A 54 -51.15 -7.82 -0.28
CA PHE A 54 -52.56 -8.12 -0.02
C PHE A 54 -53.44 -6.87 0.19
N GLY A 55 -52.96 -5.69 -0.20
CA GLY A 55 -53.74 -4.44 -0.18
C GLY A 55 -54.13 -3.94 1.22
N LYS A 56 -53.47 -4.41 2.28
CA LYS A 56 -53.73 -3.98 3.66
C LYS A 56 -53.04 -2.64 3.93
N ARG A 57 -53.63 -1.83 4.80
CA ARG A 57 -53.04 -0.56 5.25
C ARG A 57 -51.70 -0.83 5.94
N VAL A 58 -50.65 -0.16 5.48
CA VAL A 58 -49.31 -0.20 6.06
C VAL A 58 -48.88 1.21 6.44
N ASN A 59 -48.09 1.35 7.52
CA ASN A 59 -47.55 2.62 7.96
C ASN A 59 -46.07 2.71 7.56
N LYS A 60 -45.66 3.79 6.88
CA LYS A 60 -44.26 4.10 6.58
C LYS A 60 -43.73 5.02 7.66
N GLU A 61 -42.84 4.53 8.52
CA GLU A 61 -42.23 5.34 9.56
C GLU A 61 -41.34 6.41 8.93
N ALA A 62 -41.54 7.67 9.31
CA ALA A 62 -40.76 8.80 8.79
C ALA A 62 -39.28 8.70 9.21
N LEU A 63 -38.37 9.11 8.32
CA LEU A 63 -36.95 9.13 8.61
C LEU A 63 -36.65 10.18 9.70
N PRO A 64 -36.13 9.80 10.89
CA PRO A 64 -35.84 10.76 11.96
C PRO A 64 -34.77 11.77 11.53
N PRO A 65 -34.82 13.05 11.94
CA PRO A 65 -33.75 14.01 11.64
C PRO A 65 -32.44 13.61 12.34
N LEU A 66 -31.30 13.76 11.65
CA LEU A 66 -29.98 13.50 12.24
C LEU A 66 -29.46 14.72 13.01
N THR A 67 -28.90 14.49 14.19
CA THR A 67 -28.14 15.49 14.96
C THR A 67 -26.64 15.44 14.66
N THR A 68 -26.14 14.37 14.03
CA THR A 68 -24.70 14.12 13.79
C THR A 68 -24.34 14.02 12.31
N PRO A 69 -23.39 14.83 11.79
CA PRO A 69 -23.05 14.88 10.35
C PRO A 69 -22.37 13.60 9.83
N ASN A 70 -21.66 12.86 10.69
CA ASN A 70 -20.93 11.64 10.29
C ASN A 70 -21.82 10.45 9.91
N LEU A 71 -23.14 10.51 10.13
CA LEU A 71 -24.09 9.45 9.79
C LEU A 71 -24.87 9.71 8.50
N ALA A 72 -24.67 10.86 7.84
CA ALA A 72 -25.36 11.23 6.60
C ALA A 72 -24.96 10.35 5.40
N MET A 73 -23.72 9.85 5.40
CA MET A 73 -23.21 8.97 4.35
C MET A 73 -23.09 7.54 4.86
N VAL A 74 -23.81 6.63 4.24
CA VAL A 74 -23.79 5.20 4.55
C VAL A 74 -22.78 4.51 3.64
N ARG A 75 -21.74 3.93 4.24
CA ARG A 75 -20.75 3.13 3.52
C ARG A 75 -21.11 1.66 3.64
N ILE A 76 -21.61 1.08 2.56
CA ILE A 76 -21.94 -0.34 2.49
C ILE A 76 -20.81 -1.07 1.76
N SER A 77 -20.00 -1.79 2.54
CA SER A 77 -19.01 -2.73 2.02
C SER A 77 -19.61 -4.14 2.01
N GLY A 78 -20.19 -4.49 0.87
CA GLY A 78 -20.57 -5.87 0.57
C GLY A 78 -19.35 -6.74 0.31
N SER A 79 -19.37 -7.92 0.91
CA SER A 79 -18.42 -9.00 0.67
C SER A 79 -19.22 -10.18 0.10
N SER A 80 -19.86 -9.98 -1.05
CA SER A 80 -20.62 -11.02 -1.75
C SER A 80 -19.76 -11.67 -2.82
N GLU A 81 -19.83 -13.00 -2.91
CA GLU A 81 -19.17 -13.80 -3.94
C GLU A 81 -19.57 -13.37 -5.36
N GLN A 82 -20.72 -12.71 -5.53
CA GLN A 82 -21.22 -12.22 -6.82
C GLN A 82 -20.39 -11.05 -7.39
N HIS A 83 -19.65 -10.33 -6.56
CA HIS A 83 -18.79 -9.22 -6.99
C HIS A 83 -17.31 -9.61 -7.12
N LEU A 84 -16.99 -10.89 -6.96
CA LEU A 84 -15.65 -11.42 -7.26
C LEU A 84 -15.40 -11.37 -8.77
N SER A 85 -14.13 -11.28 -9.15
CA SER A 85 -13.73 -11.37 -10.55
C SER A 85 -14.22 -12.70 -11.15
N PRO A 86 -14.54 -12.74 -12.47
CA PRO A 86 -14.94 -13.97 -13.13
C PRO A 86 -13.91 -15.09 -12.97
N SER A 87 -12.62 -14.74 -13.00
CA SER A 87 -11.50 -15.68 -12.83
C SER A 87 -11.53 -16.38 -11.47
N VAL A 88 -11.71 -15.63 -10.37
CA VAL A 88 -11.78 -16.22 -9.02
C VAL A 88 -12.99 -17.14 -8.86
N ARG A 89 -14.14 -16.74 -9.43
CA ARG A 89 -15.36 -17.55 -9.39
C ARG A 89 -15.20 -18.86 -10.16
N GLU A 90 -14.68 -18.79 -11.37
CA GLU A 90 -14.44 -19.97 -12.22
C GLU A 90 -13.42 -20.92 -11.57
N ALA A 91 -12.33 -20.39 -11.03
CA ALA A 91 -11.31 -21.19 -10.32
C ALA A 91 -11.92 -21.96 -9.14
N LYS A 92 -12.74 -21.28 -8.32
CA LYS A 92 -13.44 -21.89 -7.19
C LYS A 92 -14.45 -22.96 -7.62
N GLU A 93 -15.28 -22.69 -8.63
CA GLU A 93 -16.28 -23.64 -9.11
C GLU A 93 -15.62 -24.88 -9.73
N LYS A 94 -14.59 -24.69 -10.56
CA LYS A 94 -13.82 -25.77 -11.15
C LYS A 94 -13.14 -26.64 -10.09
N ALA A 95 -12.59 -26.01 -9.04
CA ALA A 95 -12.00 -26.74 -7.91
C ALA A 95 -13.06 -27.53 -7.13
N ARG A 96 -14.22 -26.93 -6.86
CA ARG A 96 -15.35 -27.61 -6.22
C ARG A 96 -15.76 -28.86 -7.00
N ASP A 97 -15.98 -28.73 -8.30
CA ASP A 97 -16.45 -29.84 -9.13
C ASP A 97 -15.40 -30.96 -9.19
N ARG A 98 -14.11 -30.64 -9.27
CA ARG A 98 -13.01 -31.61 -9.20
C ARG A 98 -12.96 -32.33 -7.85
N LEU A 99 -13.08 -31.59 -6.75
CA LEU A 99 -13.02 -32.13 -5.38
C LEU A 99 -14.22 -33.03 -5.08
N HIS A 100 -15.43 -32.64 -5.49
CA HIS A 100 -16.63 -33.46 -5.33
C HIS A 100 -16.56 -34.74 -6.17
N LYS A 101 -16.05 -34.67 -7.41
CA LYS A 101 -15.81 -35.87 -8.22
C LYS A 101 -14.80 -36.81 -7.57
N HIS A 102 -13.71 -36.27 -7.03
CA HIS A 102 -12.70 -37.07 -6.32
C HIS A 102 -13.25 -37.69 -5.03
N ALA A 103 -14.00 -36.92 -4.23
CA ALA A 103 -14.62 -37.40 -3.00
C ALA A 103 -15.70 -38.47 -3.27
N ALA A 104 -16.44 -38.35 -4.38
CA ALA A 104 -17.40 -39.36 -4.81
C ALA A 104 -16.72 -40.65 -5.31
N ALA A 105 -15.60 -40.52 -6.04
CA ALA A 105 -14.84 -41.66 -6.55
C ALA A 105 -14.06 -42.40 -5.44
N LYS A 106 -13.62 -41.66 -4.41
CA LYS A 106 -12.88 -42.19 -3.26
C LYS A 106 -13.46 -41.64 -1.96
N PRO A 107 -14.58 -42.19 -1.47
CA PRO A 107 -15.18 -41.74 -0.21
C PRO A 107 -14.18 -41.98 0.92
N LEU A 108 -13.72 -40.91 1.58
CA LEU A 108 -12.84 -40.96 2.76
C LEU A 108 -13.59 -41.43 4.04
N LEU A 109 -14.66 -42.22 3.88
CA LEU A 109 -15.48 -42.72 4.98
C LEU A 109 -14.78 -43.90 5.66
N VAL A 110 -13.99 -43.61 6.69
CA VAL A 110 -13.77 -44.57 7.77
C VAL A 110 -15.00 -44.51 8.67
N PRO A 111 -15.70 -45.64 8.93
CA PRO A 111 -16.84 -45.66 9.85
C PRO A 111 -16.42 -45.18 11.24
N ALA A 112 -17.32 -44.50 11.94
CA ALA A 112 -17.11 -43.95 13.29
C ALA A 112 -16.90 -45.02 14.40
N SER A 113 -16.64 -46.28 14.04
CA SER A 113 -16.77 -47.43 14.94
C SER A 113 -15.53 -48.33 15.05
N GLU A 114 -14.41 -48.04 14.38
CA GLU A 114 -13.19 -48.85 14.55
C GLU A 114 -11.98 -48.00 15.02
N PRO A 115 -11.25 -48.44 16.06
CA PRO A 115 -10.00 -47.83 16.48
C PRO A 115 -8.86 -48.37 15.61
N THR A 116 -8.82 -47.99 14.33
CA THR A 116 -7.72 -48.38 13.44
C THR A 116 -6.76 -47.21 13.18
N LEU A 117 -5.61 -47.34 13.86
CA LEU A 117 -4.37 -46.56 13.84
C LEU A 117 -3.65 -46.47 12.47
N SER A 118 -4.36 -46.29 11.35
CA SER A 118 -3.75 -46.38 10.01
C SER A 118 -3.83 -45.10 9.17
N ILE A 119 -4.12 -43.94 9.76
CA ILE A 119 -3.76 -42.68 9.11
C ILE A 119 -2.35 -42.38 9.60
N VAL A 120 -1.34 -42.51 8.72
CA VAL A 120 0.01 -42.01 8.99
C VAL A 120 -0.14 -40.52 9.24
N GLU A 121 -0.14 -40.15 10.52
CA GLU A 121 -0.40 -38.79 10.94
C GLU A 121 0.76 -37.94 10.40
N PRO A 122 0.50 -36.95 9.52
CA PRO A 122 1.56 -36.17 8.93
C PRO A 122 2.35 -35.49 10.06
N PRO A 123 3.70 -35.40 9.97
CA PRO A 123 4.54 -34.86 11.04
C PRO A 123 4.09 -33.48 11.57
N SER A 124 3.46 -32.67 10.71
CA SER A 124 2.87 -31.37 11.04
C SER A 124 1.67 -31.45 12.00
N LEU A 125 0.85 -32.50 11.90
CA LEU A 125 -0.27 -32.73 12.80
C LEU A 125 0.16 -33.37 14.12
N ALA A 126 1.21 -34.19 14.12
CA ALA A 126 1.79 -34.72 15.35
C ALA A 126 2.30 -33.59 16.28
N ALA A 127 2.92 -32.55 15.70
CA ALA A 127 3.30 -31.34 16.43
C ALA A 127 2.08 -30.62 17.00
N THR A 128 1.01 -30.47 16.20
CA THR A 128 -0.26 -29.84 16.62
C THR A 128 -0.91 -30.60 17.77
N ARG A 129 -1.01 -31.94 17.69
CA ARG A 129 -1.54 -32.82 18.75
C ARG A 129 -0.77 -32.67 20.06
N ARG A 130 0.57 -32.68 20.00
CA ARG A 130 1.43 -32.52 21.19
C ARG A 130 1.33 -31.14 21.82
N ALA A 131 1.19 -30.10 21.00
CA ALA A 131 1.13 -28.73 21.47
C ALA A 131 -0.20 -28.48 22.20
N ILE A 132 -1.32 -28.94 21.63
CA ILE A 132 -2.64 -28.71 22.23
C ILE A 132 -2.88 -29.57 23.47
N SER A 133 -2.36 -30.79 23.54
CA SER A 133 -2.51 -31.65 24.73
C SER A 133 -1.78 -31.12 25.96
N LYS A 134 -0.76 -30.29 25.77
CA LYS A 134 -0.03 -29.61 26.86
C LYS A 134 -0.64 -28.27 27.26
N ALA A 135 -1.54 -27.72 26.46
CA ALA A 135 -2.13 -26.42 26.71
C ALA A 135 -3.13 -26.50 27.87
N ARG A 136 -3.03 -25.56 28.81
CA ARG A 136 -4.04 -25.41 29.86
C ARG A 136 -5.27 -24.72 29.26
N PRO A 137 -6.49 -25.26 29.47
CA PRO A 137 -7.71 -24.57 29.09
C PRO A 137 -7.83 -23.22 29.80
N ASP A 138 -8.41 -22.24 29.12
CA ASP A 138 -8.80 -20.96 29.71
C ASP A 138 -10.00 -21.12 30.67
N ASP A 139 -10.38 -20.03 31.34
CA ASP A 139 -11.54 -19.99 32.26
C ASP A 139 -12.87 -20.38 31.58
N GLN A 140 -12.90 -20.38 30.25
CA GLN A 140 -14.05 -20.76 29.41
C GLN A 140 -13.93 -22.20 28.86
N GLY A 141 -12.89 -22.94 29.22
CA GLY A 141 -12.68 -24.33 28.84
C GLY A 141 -12.05 -24.56 27.46
N PHE A 142 -11.52 -23.52 26.80
CA PHE A 142 -10.84 -23.63 25.51
C PHE A 142 -9.33 -23.71 25.68
N ALA A 143 -8.70 -24.68 25.02
CA ALA A 143 -7.26 -24.71 24.84
C ALA A 143 -6.89 -23.99 23.54
N SER A 144 -5.94 -23.06 23.61
CA SER A 144 -5.40 -22.38 22.44
C SER A 144 -3.89 -22.36 22.41
N VAL A 145 -3.32 -22.61 21.23
CA VAL A 145 -1.87 -22.63 21.01
C VAL A 145 -1.52 -21.96 19.69
N ARG A 146 -0.49 -21.12 19.70
CA ARG A 146 0.16 -20.60 18.49
C ARG A 146 1.65 -20.89 18.57
N SER A 147 2.14 -21.68 17.63
CA SER A 147 3.56 -22.02 17.53
C SER A 147 3.94 -22.38 16.10
N LYS A 148 5.23 -22.27 15.79
CA LYS A 148 5.79 -22.59 14.47
C LYS A 148 5.34 -23.97 13.99
N GLY A 149 4.75 -24.02 12.79
CA GLY A 149 4.32 -25.27 12.15
C GLY A 149 3.10 -25.97 12.78
N VAL A 150 2.37 -25.31 13.68
CA VAL A 150 1.13 -25.83 14.28
C VAL A 150 -0.08 -25.12 13.68
N VAL A 151 -1.13 -25.87 13.33
CA VAL A 151 -2.42 -25.27 12.97
C VAL A 151 -3.00 -24.66 14.24
N PRO A 152 -3.23 -23.33 14.30
CA PRO A 152 -3.69 -22.68 15.53
C PRO A 152 -5.07 -23.22 15.93
N PRO A 153 -5.17 -24.00 17.03
CA PRO A 153 -6.44 -24.48 17.50
C PRO A 153 -6.99 -23.54 18.59
N LYS A 154 -8.31 -23.44 18.65
CA LYS A 154 -9.06 -22.91 19.79
C LYS A 154 -10.23 -23.85 20.05
N ILE A 155 -9.95 -24.97 20.69
CA ILE A 155 -10.92 -26.07 20.89
C ILE A 155 -10.82 -26.59 22.32
N ALA A 156 -11.88 -27.23 22.82
CA ALA A 156 -11.81 -27.88 24.11
C ALA A 156 -11.02 -29.19 24.06
N PRO A 157 -10.46 -29.65 25.20
CA PRO A 157 -9.74 -30.92 25.28
C PRO A 157 -10.53 -32.12 24.76
N ALA A 158 -11.85 -32.13 24.93
CA ALA A 158 -12.72 -33.20 24.45
C ALA A 158 -12.82 -33.26 22.90
N SER A 159 -12.64 -32.12 22.23
CA SER A 159 -12.77 -31.99 20.77
C SER A 159 -11.44 -32.24 20.02
N VAL A 160 -10.32 -32.43 20.75
CA VAL A 160 -8.97 -32.55 20.19
C VAL A 160 -8.87 -33.69 19.18
N GLU A 161 -9.28 -34.90 19.54
CA GLU A 161 -9.16 -36.08 18.67
C GLU A 161 -9.99 -35.91 17.39
N ARG A 162 -11.19 -35.34 17.49
CA ARG A 162 -12.02 -35.06 16.32
C ARG A 162 -11.39 -34.00 15.43
N GLY A 163 -10.89 -32.92 16.03
CA GLY A 163 -10.21 -31.84 15.31
C GLY A 163 -9.01 -32.33 14.50
N ILE A 164 -8.18 -33.18 15.10
CA ILE A 164 -7.02 -33.76 14.44
C ILE A 164 -7.43 -34.69 13.28
N ARG A 165 -8.49 -35.51 13.45
CA ARG A 165 -9.02 -36.34 12.35
C ARG A 165 -9.51 -35.51 11.17
N VAL A 166 -10.26 -34.43 11.43
CA VAL A 166 -10.75 -33.51 10.39
C VAL A 166 -9.58 -32.88 9.63
N LEU A 167 -8.56 -32.40 10.34
CA LEU A 167 -7.37 -31.82 9.72
C LEU A 167 -6.59 -32.85 8.90
N SER A 168 -6.50 -34.10 9.38
CA SER A 168 -5.82 -35.16 8.65
C SER A 168 -6.54 -35.53 7.34
N GLN A 169 -7.87 -35.56 7.36
CA GLN A 169 -8.66 -35.77 6.14
C GLN A 169 -8.56 -34.58 5.18
N LEU A 170 -8.52 -33.35 5.72
CA LEU A 170 -8.32 -32.15 4.92
C LEU A 170 -6.97 -32.20 4.17
N PHE A 171 -5.88 -32.55 4.85
CA PHE A 171 -4.56 -32.64 4.22
C PHE A 171 -4.47 -33.79 3.22
N ALA A 172 -5.02 -34.96 3.54
CA ALA A 172 -5.08 -36.06 2.58
C ALA A 172 -5.84 -35.66 1.30
N LEU A 173 -6.93 -34.89 1.41
CA LEU A 173 -7.67 -34.39 0.27
C LEU A 173 -6.95 -33.23 -0.45
N ALA A 174 -6.19 -32.41 0.27
CA ALA A 174 -5.39 -31.32 -0.30
C ALA A 174 -4.22 -31.87 -1.13
N GLU A 175 -3.55 -32.91 -0.64
CA GLU A 175 -2.42 -33.57 -1.31
C GLU A 175 -2.82 -34.17 -2.67
N THR A 176 -4.06 -34.66 -2.83
CA THR A 176 -4.50 -35.18 -4.14
C THR A 176 -4.59 -34.12 -5.23
N GLN A 177 -4.60 -32.84 -4.85
CA GLN A 177 -4.56 -31.70 -5.75
C GLN A 177 -3.19 -31.02 -5.81
N GLY A 178 -2.17 -31.58 -5.14
CA GLY A 178 -0.83 -30.99 -5.08
C GLY A 178 -0.69 -29.84 -4.08
N HIS A 179 -1.69 -29.61 -3.22
CA HIS A 179 -1.63 -28.57 -2.18
C HIS A 179 -0.89 -29.12 -0.96
N LEU A 180 0.19 -28.44 -0.55
CA LEU A 180 1.07 -28.92 0.50
C LEU A 180 1.05 -28.01 1.74
N PRO A 181 1.09 -28.57 2.96
CA PRO A 181 1.22 -27.79 4.17
C PRO A 181 2.66 -27.25 4.31
N LYS A 182 2.80 -25.96 4.61
CA LYS A 182 4.08 -25.27 4.86
C LYS A 182 4.11 -24.69 6.27
N ALA A 183 5.14 -25.05 7.02
CA ALA A 183 5.39 -24.49 8.34
C ALA A 183 5.95 -23.06 8.22
N THR A 184 5.32 -22.12 8.91
CA THR A 184 5.76 -20.72 9.07
C THR A 184 5.92 -20.39 10.54
N GLU A 185 6.55 -19.26 10.86
CA GLU A 185 6.80 -18.83 12.25
C GLU A 185 5.49 -18.68 13.04
N ASP A 186 4.45 -18.16 12.39
CA ASP A 186 3.14 -17.89 13.00
C ASP A 186 2.15 -19.07 12.96
N GLY A 187 2.52 -20.20 12.35
CA GLY A 187 1.67 -21.40 12.27
C GLY A 187 1.86 -22.25 11.02
N LEU A 188 0.96 -23.22 10.82
CA LEU A 188 0.91 -24.05 9.62
C LEU A 188 -0.02 -23.43 8.57
N MET A 189 0.51 -23.20 7.36
CA MET A 189 -0.21 -22.63 6.23
C MET A 189 -0.44 -23.71 5.17
N LEU A 190 -1.47 -23.58 4.34
CA LEU A 190 -1.65 -24.44 3.16
C LEU A 190 -1.19 -23.68 1.90
N ILE A 191 -0.26 -24.24 1.13
CA ILE A 191 0.09 -23.70 -0.19
C ILE A 191 -0.93 -24.21 -1.21
N VAL A 192 -1.61 -23.29 -1.86
CA VAL A 192 -2.60 -23.56 -2.89
C VAL A 192 -2.26 -22.69 -4.10
N GLU A 193 -1.98 -23.31 -5.25
CA GLU A 193 -1.66 -22.57 -6.50
C GLU A 193 -0.54 -21.51 -6.30
N ASN A 194 0.54 -21.87 -5.60
CA ASN A 194 1.67 -21.01 -5.19
C ASN A 194 1.37 -19.91 -4.16
N GLU A 195 0.14 -19.82 -3.64
CA GLU A 195 -0.23 -18.86 -2.60
C GLU A 195 -0.37 -19.51 -1.22
N SER A 196 0.16 -18.88 -0.18
CA SER A 196 0.10 -19.39 1.19
C SER A 196 -1.15 -18.90 1.90
N ILE A 197 -2.01 -19.82 2.33
CA ILE A 197 -3.27 -19.51 3.03
C ILE A 197 -3.17 -19.87 4.51
N ALA A 198 -3.38 -18.87 5.36
CA ALA A 198 -3.53 -19.05 6.81
C ALA A 198 -4.92 -19.53 7.16
N PHE A 199 -5.00 -20.54 8.03
CA PHE A 199 -6.25 -21.01 8.58
C PHE A 199 -6.06 -21.58 10.00
N GLY A 200 -7.16 -21.69 10.73
CA GLY A 200 -7.20 -22.23 12.09
C GLY A 200 -8.41 -23.13 12.29
N LEU A 201 -8.37 -23.88 13.39
CA LEU A 201 -9.47 -24.73 13.85
C LEU A 201 -10.06 -24.13 15.13
N GLU A 202 -11.30 -23.67 15.07
CA GLU A 202 -11.98 -23.02 16.19
C GLU A 202 -13.25 -23.80 16.55
N GLU A 203 -13.50 -23.96 17.85
CA GLU A 203 -14.76 -24.51 18.34
C GLU A 203 -15.75 -23.36 18.59
N GLN A 204 -16.97 -23.48 18.05
CA GLN A 204 -18.00 -22.48 18.25
C GLN A 204 -18.47 -22.52 19.70
N PRO A 205 -18.38 -21.42 20.46
CA PRO A 205 -18.83 -21.42 21.84
C PRO A 205 -20.36 -21.47 21.89
N GLU A 206 -20.88 -22.31 22.78
CA GLU A 206 -22.27 -22.21 23.22
C GLU A 206 -22.39 -21.02 24.17
N LYS A 207 -23.36 -20.13 23.88
CA LYS A 207 -23.55 -18.90 24.65
C LYS A 207 -24.78 -19.05 25.53
N THR A 208 -24.58 -18.97 26.83
CA THR A 208 -25.65 -18.91 27.82
C THR A 208 -25.65 -17.53 28.47
N LEU A 209 -26.82 -17.07 28.95
CA LEU A 209 -26.89 -15.80 29.66
C LEU A 209 -26.09 -15.93 30.96
N HIS A 210 -25.16 -14.98 31.19
CA HIS A 210 -24.33 -15.00 32.37
C HIS A 210 -25.19 -14.89 33.62
N GLN A 211 -24.94 -15.78 34.59
CA GLN A 211 -25.58 -15.73 35.90
C GLN A 211 -24.60 -15.10 36.89
N PRO A 212 -24.83 -13.85 37.33
CA PRO A 212 -23.88 -13.14 38.17
C PRO A 212 -23.61 -13.89 39.47
N THR A 213 -22.33 -14.10 39.77
CA THR A 213 -21.92 -14.65 41.07
C THR A 213 -22.08 -13.60 42.17
N THR A 214 -22.15 -14.05 43.43
CA THR A 214 -22.26 -13.14 44.59
C THR A 214 -21.08 -12.18 44.72
N ALA A 215 -19.89 -12.60 44.28
CA ALA A 215 -18.69 -11.75 44.24
C ALA A 215 -18.78 -10.69 43.14
N GLU A 216 -19.31 -11.03 41.97
CA GLU A 216 -19.52 -10.10 40.87
C GLU A 216 -20.58 -9.04 41.21
N LEU A 217 -21.68 -9.44 41.84
CA LEU A 217 -22.71 -8.51 42.34
C LEU A 217 -22.12 -7.47 43.31
N LYS A 218 -21.28 -7.90 44.28
CA LYS A 218 -20.56 -6.97 45.16
C LYS A 218 -19.67 -6.00 44.38
N ARG A 219 -18.97 -6.50 43.37
CA ARG A 219 -18.10 -5.70 42.48
C ARG A 219 -18.89 -4.68 41.66
N ARG A 220 -20.11 -5.02 41.22
CA ARG A 220 -21.04 -4.09 40.56
C ARG A 220 -21.49 -3.00 41.52
N ASP A 221 -21.88 -3.36 42.73
CA ASP A 221 -22.36 -2.38 43.73
C ASP A 221 -21.22 -1.44 44.18
N GLU A 222 -19.99 -1.93 44.26
CA GLU A 222 -18.78 -1.09 44.41
C GLU A 222 -18.56 -0.15 43.22
N ARG A 223 -18.69 -0.63 41.99
CA ARG A 223 -18.58 0.20 40.79
C ARG A 223 -19.68 1.26 40.69
N ALA A 224 -20.91 0.91 41.05
CA ALA A 224 -22.04 1.82 41.06
C ALA A 224 -21.81 2.98 42.05
N ARG A 225 -21.15 2.73 43.18
CA ARG A 225 -20.73 3.78 44.14
C ARG A 225 -19.76 4.80 43.54
N TRP A 226 -18.95 4.40 42.56
CA TRP A 226 -18.04 5.29 41.82
C TRP A 226 -18.64 5.82 40.50
N GLY A 227 -19.96 5.69 40.31
CA GLY A 227 -20.67 6.25 39.15
C GLY A 227 -20.59 5.43 37.86
N TYR A 228 -20.08 4.19 37.90
CA TYR A 228 -20.08 3.31 36.73
C TYR A 228 -21.44 2.59 36.58
N THR A 229 -22.09 2.76 35.44
CA THR A 229 -23.42 2.18 35.14
C THR A 229 -23.38 0.87 34.36
N THR A 230 -22.20 0.45 33.89
CA THR A 230 -22.04 -0.76 33.07
C THR A 230 -21.72 -1.96 33.94
N ASP A 231 -22.40 -3.08 33.68
CA ASP A 231 -22.12 -4.34 34.36
C ASP A 231 -20.64 -4.76 34.17
N PRO A 232 -19.96 -5.22 35.23
CA PRO A 232 -18.56 -5.63 35.15
C PRO A 232 -18.31 -6.93 34.40
N TRP A 233 -19.36 -7.70 34.09
CA TRP A 233 -19.28 -9.00 33.43
C TRP A 233 -19.85 -8.96 32.01
N SER A 234 -19.48 -9.97 31.21
CA SER A 234 -20.08 -10.19 29.89
C SER A 234 -21.54 -10.60 30.03
N LYS A 235 -22.39 -10.15 29.11
CA LYS A 235 -23.80 -10.59 29.06
C LYS A 235 -23.96 -12.12 28.87
N TYR A 236 -22.95 -12.76 28.29
CA TYR A 236 -22.98 -14.19 27.98
C TYR A 236 -21.73 -14.91 28.48
N ASP A 237 -21.95 -16.07 29.09
CA ASP A 237 -20.92 -17.08 29.36
C ASP A 237 -20.76 -18.00 28.15
N GLN A 238 -19.52 -18.40 27.90
CA GLN A 238 -19.14 -19.22 26.76
C GLN A 238 -18.63 -20.56 27.25
N PHE A 239 -19.19 -21.63 26.70
CA PHE A 239 -18.77 -23.00 26.99
C PHE A 239 -18.47 -23.76 25.70
N PRO A 240 -17.60 -24.78 25.76
CA PRO A 240 -17.34 -25.66 24.63
C PRO A 240 -18.61 -26.38 24.19
N SER A 241 -18.90 -26.39 22.88
CA SER A 241 -20.11 -26.99 22.31
C SER A 241 -19.87 -28.28 21.54
N GLY A 242 -18.61 -28.65 21.31
CA GLY A 242 -18.17 -29.72 20.42
C GLY A 242 -18.33 -29.42 18.92
N ARG A 243 -18.90 -28.26 18.55
CA ARG A 243 -19.06 -27.85 17.15
C ARG A 243 -17.81 -27.18 16.63
N LEU A 244 -17.12 -27.85 15.72
CA LEU A 244 -15.87 -27.39 15.16
C LEU A 244 -16.12 -26.48 13.95
N ALA A 245 -15.18 -25.58 13.70
CA ALA A 245 -15.15 -24.69 12.56
C ALA A 245 -13.73 -24.51 12.02
N ILE A 246 -13.58 -24.55 10.70
CA ILE A 246 -12.36 -24.14 10.01
C ILE A 246 -12.50 -22.66 9.64
N VAL A 247 -11.56 -21.85 10.10
CA VAL A 247 -11.53 -20.40 9.90
C VAL A 247 -10.34 -20.04 9.03
N ILE A 248 -10.60 -19.49 7.85
CA ILE A 248 -9.59 -18.96 6.94
C ILE A 248 -9.23 -17.55 7.39
N HIS A 249 -7.99 -17.35 7.83
CA HIS A 249 -7.45 -16.07 8.26
C HIS A 249 -7.00 -15.23 7.04
N ALA A 250 -7.93 -15.01 6.12
CA ALA A 250 -7.75 -14.13 4.96
C ALA A 250 -8.39 -12.75 5.19
N ASN A 251 -8.18 -11.84 4.24
CA ASN A 251 -8.75 -10.49 4.24
C ASN A 251 -10.28 -10.53 4.45
N PRO A 252 -10.84 -9.88 5.50
CA PRO A 252 -12.28 -9.82 5.73
C PRO A 252 -13.10 -9.23 4.58
N TYR A 253 -12.47 -8.40 3.75
CA TYR A 253 -13.12 -7.69 2.64
C TYR A 253 -13.03 -8.45 1.31
N SER A 254 -12.51 -9.69 1.29
CA SER A 254 -12.34 -10.44 0.04
C SER A 254 -13.66 -10.86 -0.60
N GLY A 255 -14.78 -10.92 0.14
CA GLY A 255 -16.07 -11.40 -0.39
C GLY A 255 -16.24 -12.91 -0.40
N LEU A 256 -15.17 -13.64 -0.10
CA LEU A 256 -15.17 -15.10 -0.01
C LEU A 256 -15.59 -15.57 1.38
N ARG A 257 -16.26 -16.72 1.44
CA ARG A 257 -16.55 -17.39 2.72
C ARG A 257 -15.25 -17.71 3.46
N ARG A 258 -15.20 -17.36 4.74
CA ARG A 258 -14.02 -17.56 5.62
C ARG A 258 -14.24 -18.60 6.70
N THR A 259 -15.48 -18.79 7.13
CA THR A 259 -15.80 -19.71 8.23
C THR A 259 -16.71 -20.82 7.74
N TYR A 260 -16.29 -22.04 7.99
CA TYR A 260 -17.02 -23.27 7.73
C TYR A 260 -17.17 -23.97 9.07
N SER A 261 -18.39 -24.26 9.51
CA SER A 261 -18.66 -24.79 10.84
C SER A 261 -19.65 -25.94 10.77
N ASP A 262 -19.60 -26.81 11.77
CA ASP A 262 -20.64 -27.82 11.98
C ASP A 262 -22.02 -27.15 12.12
N GLY A 263 -22.99 -27.70 11.39
CA GLY A 263 -24.40 -27.34 11.48
C GLY A 263 -25.19 -28.39 12.29
N LYS A 264 -26.53 -28.26 12.27
CA LYS A 264 -27.41 -29.27 12.87
C LYS A 264 -27.43 -30.58 12.07
N THR A 265 -27.26 -30.49 10.76
CA THR A 265 -27.35 -31.61 9.81
C THR A 265 -26.08 -31.81 8.98
N GLN A 266 -25.21 -30.79 8.93
CA GLN A 266 -23.99 -30.79 8.14
C GLN A 266 -22.79 -30.90 9.07
N THR A 267 -21.90 -31.84 8.79
CA THR A 267 -20.64 -32.03 9.51
C THR A 267 -19.48 -31.48 8.70
N LEU A 268 -18.43 -30.99 9.38
CA LEU A 268 -17.21 -30.50 8.74
C LEU A 268 -16.57 -31.53 7.81
N GLU A 269 -16.59 -32.80 8.19
CA GLU A 269 -16.04 -33.93 7.44
C GLU A 269 -16.67 -34.02 6.03
N ARG A 270 -17.97 -33.76 5.93
CA ARG A 270 -18.69 -33.73 4.63
C ARG A 270 -18.40 -32.46 3.84
N MET A 271 -18.01 -31.38 4.50
CA MET A 271 -17.73 -30.08 3.88
C MET A 271 -16.30 -29.94 3.36
N LEU A 272 -15.40 -30.89 3.60
CA LEU A 272 -14.00 -30.80 3.20
C LEU A 272 -13.79 -30.42 1.71
N PRO A 273 -14.56 -30.98 0.74
CA PRO A 273 -14.49 -30.53 -0.67
C PRO A 273 -14.83 -29.04 -0.86
N ASP A 274 -15.87 -28.55 -0.17
CA ASP A 274 -16.29 -27.15 -0.27
C ASP A 274 -15.33 -26.19 0.43
N ILE A 275 -14.69 -26.67 1.51
CA ILE A 275 -13.66 -25.93 2.25
C ILE A 275 -12.44 -25.75 1.35
N LEU A 276 -11.89 -26.82 0.78
CA LEU A 276 -10.74 -26.72 -0.12
C LEU A 276 -11.04 -25.91 -1.39
N ALA A 277 -12.25 -26.02 -1.96
CA ALA A 277 -12.67 -25.12 -3.04
C ALA A 277 -12.64 -23.65 -2.61
N GLY A 278 -13.05 -23.37 -1.36
CA GLY A 278 -12.90 -22.05 -0.74
C GLY A 278 -11.45 -21.59 -0.69
N PHE A 279 -10.51 -22.45 -0.31
CA PHE A 279 -9.08 -22.14 -0.30
C PHE A 279 -8.58 -21.79 -1.70
N VAL A 280 -8.94 -22.56 -2.73
CA VAL A 280 -8.59 -22.23 -4.13
C VAL A 280 -9.15 -20.86 -4.54
N GLY A 281 -10.38 -20.53 -4.15
CA GLY A 281 -10.94 -19.20 -4.36
C GLY A 281 -10.13 -18.09 -3.69
N HIS A 282 -9.67 -18.30 -2.44
CA HIS A 282 -8.80 -17.33 -1.76
C HIS A 282 -7.42 -17.21 -2.41
N ALA A 283 -6.82 -18.32 -2.86
CA ALA A 283 -5.55 -18.30 -3.59
C ALA A 283 -5.65 -17.50 -4.89
N ALA A 284 -6.68 -17.76 -5.70
CA ALA A 284 -6.92 -17.02 -6.95
C ALA A 284 -7.10 -15.52 -6.68
N TYR A 285 -7.84 -15.15 -5.62
CA TYR A 285 -8.04 -13.77 -5.24
C TYR A 285 -6.72 -13.08 -4.82
N ILE A 286 -5.87 -13.76 -4.06
CA ILE A 286 -4.56 -13.24 -3.64
C ILE A 286 -3.64 -13.06 -4.86
N SER A 287 -3.58 -14.06 -5.74
CA SER A 287 -2.75 -14.03 -6.95
C SER A 287 -3.12 -12.87 -7.89
N GLU A 288 -4.42 -12.66 -8.14
CA GLU A 288 -4.91 -11.54 -8.96
C GLU A 288 -4.52 -10.18 -8.36
N ARG A 289 -4.67 -10.03 -7.05
CA ARG A 289 -4.32 -8.79 -6.34
C ARG A 289 -2.81 -8.51 -6.32
N ARG A 290 -1.99 -9.56 -6.19
CA ARG A 290 -0.53 -9.46 -6.32
C ARG A 290 -0.16 -8.98 -7.73
N ARG A 291 -0.70 -9.65 -8.76
CA ARG A 291 -0.45 -9.28 -10.16
C ARG A 291 -0.83 -7.83 -10.46
N GLU A 292 -2.00 -7.37 -10.00
CA GLU A 292 -2.40 -5.96 -10.15
C GLU A 292 -1.42 -4.99 -9.46
N SER A 293 -0.93 -5.37 -8.29
CA SER A 293 0.03 -4.56 -7.53
C SER A 293 1.37 -4.47 -8.28
N ASP A 294 1.90 -5.60 -8.74
CA ASP A 294 3.16 -5.68 -9.45
C ASP A 294 3.10 -4.89 -10.78
N GLU A 295 1.97 -4.95 -11.50
CA GLU A 295 1.73 -4.16 -12.71
C GLU A 295 1.60 -2.66 -12.44
N ARG A 296 1.00 -2.26 -11.30
CA ARG A 296 0.96 -0.86 -10.89
C ARG A 296 2.34 -0.36 -10.50
N GLU A 297 3.10 -1.15 -9.75
CA GLU A 297 4.44 -0.80 -9.32
C GLU A 297 5.41 -0.70 -10.49
N ARG A 298 5.30 -1.61 -11.47
CA ARG A 298 6.06 -1.52 -12.72
C ARG A 298 5.76 -0.22 -13.47
N ARG A 299 4.47 0.11 -13.64
CA ARG A 299 4.06 1.38 -14.28
C ARG A 299 4.54 2.60 -13.51
N HIS A 300 4.54 2.54 -12.18
CA HIS A 300 5.05 3.62 -11.33
C HIS A 300 6.55 3.81 -11.54
N ARG A 301 7.33 2.73 -11.47
CA ARG A 301 8.78 2.75 -11.71
C ARG A 301 9.14 3.28 -13.11
N GLU A 302 8.42 2.83 -14.13
CA GLU A 302 8.60 3.33 -15.52
C GLU A 302 8.27 4.84 -15.62
N ALA A 303 7.19 5.29 -14.96
CA ALA A 303 6.81 6.70 -14.96
C ALA A 303 7.78 7.58 -14.16
N GLU A 304 8.28 7.12 -13.02
CA GLU A 304 9.30 7.80 -12.22
C GLU A 304 10.62 7.90 -12.97
N ALA A 305 11.09 6.81 -13.59
CA ALA A 305 12.28 6.82 -14.42
C ALA A 305 12.14 7.82 -15.58
N ARG A 306 10.97 7.90 -16.22
CA ARG A 306 10.70 8.90 -17.26
C ARG A 306 10.77 10.32 -16.72
N ARG A 307 10.16 10.59 -15.55
CA ARG A 307 10.20 11.92 -14.91
C ARG A 307 11.63 12.32 -14.57
N GLN A 308 12.41 11.41 -13.98
CA GLN A 308 13.82 11.68 -13.65
C GLN A 308 14.65 12.00 -14.90
N ARG A 309 14.43 11.30 -16.01
CA ARG A 309 15.09 11.59 -17.29
C ARG A 309 14.72 12.98 -17.84
N GLU A 310 13.44 13.34 -17.77
CA GLU A 310 12.94 14.64 -18.21
C GLU A 310 13.45 15.79 -17.33
N GLU A 311 13.43 15.62 -16.00
CA GLU A 311 14.00 16.57 -15.05
C GLU A 311 15.50 16.74 -15.24
N ALA A 312 16.24 15.63 -15.45
CA ALA A 312 17.66 15.68 -15.74
C ALA A 312 17.93 16.42 -17.05
N PHE A 313 17.15 16.17 -18.11
CA PHE A 313 17.24 16.91 -19.37
C PHE A 313 16.97 18.41 -19.18
N ASN A 314 15.85 18.77 -18.55
CA ASN A 314 15.48 20.17 -18.31
C ASN A 314 16.50 20.90 -17.43
N SER A 315 17.09 20.23 -16.44
CA SER A 315 18.13 20.81 -15.59
C SER A 315 19.43 21.10 -16.36
N ARG A 316 19.80 20.23 -17.32
CA ARG A 316 20.96 20.46 -18.20
C ARG A 316 20.70 21.61 -19.17
N GLU A 317 19.54 21.62 -19.83
CA GLU A 317 19.15 22.70 -20.73
C GLU A 317 19.11 24.06 -20.02
N LYS A 318 18.55 24.09 -18.80
CA LYS A 318 18.57 25.30 -17.97
C LYS A 318 19.99 25.77 -17.70
N ARG A 319 20.92 24.87 -17.35
CA ARG A 319 22.33 25.25 -17.13
C ARG A 319 23.03 25.73 -18.38
N ARG A 320 22.78 25.11 -19.53
CA ARG A 320 23.32 25.54 -20.82
C ARG A 320 22.87 26.97 -21.12
N MET A 321 21.58 27.25 -20.90
CA MET A 321 21.04 28.60 -21.09
C MET A 321 21.64 29.60 -20.11
N GLU A 322 21.72 29.28 -18.81
CA GLU A 322 22.35 30.14 -17.80
C GLU A 322 23.81 30.51 -18.16
N PHE A 323 24.57 29.58 -18.74
CA PHE A 323 25.93 29.87 -19.23
C PHE A 323 25.93 30.81 -20.44
N VAL A 324 25.07 30.55 -21.43
CA VAL A 324 24.94 31.41 -22.61
C VAL A 324 24.48 32.82 -22.22
N ASP A 325 23.55 32.93 -21.28
CA ASP A 325 23.08 34.21 -20.74
C ASP A 325 24.23 34.98 -20.07
N ALA A 326 25.10 34.30 -19.30
CA ALA A 326 26.28 34.91 -18.70
C ALA A 326 27.27 35.44 -19.75
N VAL A 327 27.48 34.70 -20.85
CA VAL A 327 28.31 35.16 -21.99
C VAL A 327 27.67 36.35 -22.69
N HIS A 328 26.36 36.29 -22.92
CA HIS A 328 25.60 37.38 -23.54
C HIS A 328 25.66 38.67 -22.70
N GLU A 329 25.62 38.56 -21.36
CA GLU A 329 25.78 39.69 -20.47
C GLU A 329 27.14 40.39 -20.68
N GLN A 330 28.22 39.62 -20.80
CA GLN A 330 29.55 40.17 -21.07
C GLN A 330 29.64 40.82 -22.45
N LEU A 331 29.05 40.20 -23.49
CA LEU A 331 28.98 40.78 -24.83
C LEU A 331 28.22 42.11 -24.83
N THR A 332 27.09 42.20 -24.12
CA THR A 332 26.31 43.43 -23.98
C THR A 332 27.12 44.51 -23.26
N GLN A 333 27.84 44.16 -22.19
CA GLN A 333 28.72 45.09 -21.48
C GLN A 333 29.86 45.59 -22.38
N ARG A 334 30.44 44.72 -23.22
CA ARG A 334 31.46 45.08 -24.20
C ARG A 334 30.96 46.10 -25.22
N GLU A 335 29.77 45.88 -25.79
CA GLU A 335 29.17 46.83 -26.73
C GLU A 335 28.92 48.20 -26.09
N LYS A 336 28.39 48.21 -24.86
CA LYS A 336 28.19 49.44 -24.08
C LYS A 336 29.50 50.20 -23.88
N LEU A 337 30.57 49.52 -23.47
CA LEU A 337 31.87 50.16 -23.22
C LEU A 337 32.53 50.65 -24.52
N ASN A 338 32.40 49.91 -25.62
CA ASN A 338 32.88 50.37 -26.93
C ASN A 338 32.16 51.63 -27.42
N ALA A 339 30.84 51.72 -27.20
CA ALA A 339 30.08 52.93 -27.53
C ALA A 339 30.55 54.14 -26.72
N VAL A 340 30.82 53.95 -25.42
CA VAL A 340 31.39 55.00 -24.55
C VAL A 340 32.80 55.37 -25.02
N LEU A 341 33.66 54.40 -25.32
CA LEU A 341 35.03 54.65 -25.77
C LEU A 341 35.06 55.50 -27.04
N ARG A 342 34.24 55.16 -28.05
CA ARG A 342 34.12 55.94 -29.29
C ARG A 342 33.74 57.40 -29.01
N HIS A 343 32.77 57.62 -28.13
CA HIS A 343 32.37 58.99 -27.76
C HIS A 343 33.49 59.78 -27.07
N LEU A 344 34.33 59.12 -26.25
CA LEU A 344 35.48 59.75 -25.60
C LEU A 344 36.64 60.02 -26.56
N GLU A 345 36.80 59.21 -27.60
CA GLU A 345 37.83 59.39 -28.63
C GLU A 345 37.49 60.52 -29.61
N ASP A 346 36.20 60.81 -29.81
CA ASP A 346 35.71 61.94 -30.62
C ASP A 346 35.82 63.30 -29.89
N ALA A 347 36.34 63.35 -28.66
CA ALA A 347 36.42 64.56 -27.84
C ALA A 347 37.54 65.53 -28.30
N THR A 348 37.35 66.83 -28.03
CA THR A 348 38.34 67.87 -28.38
C THR A 348 39.62 67.75 -27.54
N SER A 349 40.74 68.34 -28.02
CA SER A 349 42.06 68.23 -27.37
C SER A 349 42.10 68.72 -25.92
N GLU A 350 41.24 69.67 -25.51
CA GLU A 350 41.16 70.15 -24.13
C GLU A 350 40.38 69.18 -23.22
N ASP A 351 39.33 68.55 -23.75
CA ASP A 351 38.53 67.58 -23.00
C ASP A 351 39.22 66.22 -22.89
N ALA A 352 40.02 65.84 -23.91
CA ALA A 352 40.79 64.60 -23.93
C ALA A 352 41.74 64.44 -22.73
N ALA A 353 42.35 65.53 -22.27
CA ALA A 353 43.20 65.52 -21.07
C ALA A 353 42.38 65.24 -19.80
N ARG A 354 41.14 65.75 -19.71
CA ARG A 354 40.23 65.59 -18.57
C ARG A 354 39.65 64.18 -18.48
N VAL A 355 39.37 63.55 -19.61
CA VAL A 355 38.82 62.17 -19.65
C VAL A 355 39.87 61.08 -19.80
N SER A 356 41.17 61.42 -19.89
CA SER A 356 42.27 60.46 -20.07
C SER A 356 42.24 59.26 -19.11
N ALA A 357 42.07 59.50 -17.80
CA ALA A 357 41.98 58.42 -16.81
C ALA A 357 40.75 57.52 -17.01
N MET A 358 39.62 58.09 -17.45
CA MET A 358 38.40 57.34 -17.75
C MET A 358 38.58 56.51 -19.02
N THR A 359 39.21 57.05 -20.06
CA THR A 359 39.55 56.34 -21.29
C THR A 359 40.47 55.15 -21.00
N THR A 360 41.51 55.33 -20.18
CA THR A 360 42.40 54.25 -19.75
C THR A 360 41.65 53.16 -18.99
N TRP A 361 40.76 53.54 -18.06
CA TRP A 361 39.94 52.58 -17.33
C TRP A 361 38.99 51.79 -18.26
N VAL A 362 38.32 52.47 -19.21
CA VAL A 362 37.42 51.81 -20.18
C VAL A 362 38.20 50.82 -21.04
N ARG A 363 39.41 51.17 -21.51
CA ARG A 363 40.28 50.28 -22.28
C ARG A 363 40.71 49.06 -21.47
N LEU A 364 41.13 49.24 -20.22
CA LEU A 364 41.49 48.13 -19.34
C LEU A 364 40.29 47.20 -19.08
N ARG A 365 39.10 47.78 -18.86
CA ARG A 365 37.88 47.01 -18.66
C ARG A 365 37.46 46.24 -19.92
N LEU A 366 37.66 46.80 -21.11
CA LEU A 366 37.48 46.09 -22.38
C LEU A 366 38.44 44.90 -22.50
N LYS A 367 39.75 45.08 -22.21
CA LYS A 367 40.73 43.99 -22.20
C LYS A 367 40.27 42.84 -21.27
N GLN A 368 39.73 43.15 -20.09
CA GLN A 368 39.19 42.15 -19.14
C GLN A 368 37.99 41.38 -19.70
N ILE A 369 37.05 42.07 -20.35
CA ILE A 369 35.86 41.43 -20.92
C ILE A 369 36.22 40.60 -22.15
N ASP A 370 37.14 41.09 -23.00
CA ASP A 370 37.65 40.33 -24.14
C ASP A 370 38.35 39.04 -23.69
N ALA A 371 39.06 39.06 -22.55
CA ALA A 371 39.61 37.86 -21.94
C ALA A 371 38.50 36.89 -21.47
N LEU A 372 37.46 37.37 -20.79
CA LEU A 372 36.34 36.52 -20.34
C LEU A 372 35.56 35.86 -21.48
N ILE A 373 35.45 36.53 -22.64
CA ILE A 373 34.72 36.04 -23.81
C ILE A 373 35.63 35.25 -24.76
N SER A 374 36.93 35.15 -24.49
CA SER A 374 37.84 34.37 -25.32
C SER A 374 37.39 32.90 -25.38
N LEU A 375 37.48 32.30 -26.58
CA LEU A 375 37.06 30.92 -26.81
C LEU A 375 37.72 29.92 -25.84
N HIS A 376 38.97 30.19 -25.48
CA HIS A 376 39.73 29.36 -24.55
C HIS A 376 39.20 29.48 -23.11
N PHE A 377 38.91 30.70 -22.65
CA PHE A 377 38.34 30.92 -21.32
C PHE A 377 36.90 30.44 -21.21
N LEU A 378 36.12 30.49 -22.30
CA LEU A 378 34.76 29.94 -22.34
C LEU A 378 34.77 28.41 -22.20
N ASP A 379 35.68 27.70 -22.86
CA ASP A 379 35.81 26.24 -22.72
C ASP A 379 36.21 25.85 -21.28
N ILE A 380 37.20 26.53 -20.69
CA ILE A 380 37.61 26.31 -19.28
C ILE A 380 36.47 26.65 -18.31
N SER A 381 35.74 27.74 -18.55
CA SER A 381 34.61 28.17 -17.72
C SER A 381 33.42 27.21 -17.82
N ALA A 382 33.15 26.64 -19.00
CA ALA A 382 32.10 25.63 -19.18
C ALA A 382 32.44 24.33 -18.44
N ARG A 383 33.68 23.85 -18.59
CA ARG A 383 34.17 22.63 -17.91
C ARG A 383 34.17 22.78 -16.39
N SER A 384 34.69 23.89 -15.86
CA SER A 384 34.70 24.16 -14.42
C SER A 384 33.29 24.30 -13.84
N SER A 385 32.37 24.91 -14.59
CA SER A 385 30.94 25.02 -14.21
C SER A 385 30.16 23.72 -14.42
N LYS A 386 30.81 22.65 -14.91
CA LYS A 386 30.19 21.36 -15.26
C LYS A 386 29.02 21.51 -16.24
N VAL A 387 29.14 22.47 -17.15
CA VAL A 387 28.21 22.68 -18.26
C VAL A 387 28.77 21.95 -19.47
N ASP A 388 28.12 20.86 -19.85
CA ASP A 388 28.45 20.14 -21.08
C ASP A 388 27.45 20.49 -22.17
N PHE A 389 27.95 20.97 -23.30
CA PHE A 389 27.16 21.30 -24.49
C PHE A 389 27.02 20.12 -25.45
N ALA A 390 27.81 19.06 -25.29
CA ALA A 390 27.65 17.83 -26.07
C ALA A 390 26.39 17.05 -25.63
N GLU A 391 25.72 16.38 -26.57
CA GLU A 391 24.66 15.46 -26.21
C GLU A 391 25.26 14.22 -25.52
N PRO A 392 24.81 13.87 -24.31
CA PRO A 392 25.32 12.70 -23.62
C PRO A 392 24.89 11.43 -24.35
N ASP A 393 25.86 10.56 -24.60
CA ASP A 393 25.66 9.24 -25.19
C ASP A 393 24.58 8.46 -24.41
N PRO A 394 23.49 8.01 -25.07
CA PRO A 394 22.39 7.33 -24.41
C PRO A 394 22.82 6.03 -23.71
N GLU A 395 23.88 5.37 -24.17
CA GLU A 395 24.36 4.09 -23.60
C GLU A 395 25.16 4.30 -22.30
N LYS A 396 25.80 5.46 -22.12
CA LYS A 396 26.61 5.77 -20.92
C LYS A 396 25.82 6.36 -19.74
N GLN A 397 24.55 6.69 -19.96
CA GLN A 397 23.69 7.27 -18.91
C GLN A 397 23.15 6.24 -17.91
N GLU A 398 23.09 4.95 -18.26
CA GLU A 398 22.47 3.93 -17.40
C GLU A 398 23.32 3.54 -16.18
N GLU A 399 24.64 3.73 -16.23
CA GLU A 399 25.54 3.21 -15.18
C GLU A 399 26.06 4.27 -14.17
N GLY A 400 25.94 5.57 -14.46
CA GLY A 400 26.80 6.57 -13.80
C GLY A 400 26.17 7.64 -12.91
N SER A 401 24.87 7.94 -13.02
CA SER A 401 24.33 9.19 -12.44
C SER A 401 23.35 8.95 -11.32
N SER A 402 23.85 8.46 -10.18
CA SER A 402 23.25 8.81 -8.88
C SER A 402 23.30 10.34 -8.76
N GLY A 403 22.17 10.99 -9.01
CA GLY A 403 22.04 12.44 -9.04
C GLY A 403 22.50 13.04 -7.72
N TYR A 404 23.72 13.55 -7.68
CA TYR A 404 24.17 14.38 -6.59
C TYR A 404 23.38 15.69 -6.69
N TYR A 405 22.25 15.76 -5.98
CA TYR A 405 21.48 16.98 -5.72
C TYR A 405 22.25 17.93 -4.79
N GLY A 406 23.55 18.12 -5.04
CA GLY A 406 24.32 19.17 -4.42
C GLY A 406 23.87 20.51 -5.00
N TYR A 407 23.76 21.53 -4.15
CA TYR A 407 23.70 22.91 -4.59
C TYR A 407 24.89 23.14 -5.51
N LEU A 408 24.63 23.21 -6.81
CA LEU A 408 25.63 23.61 -7.78
C LEU A 408 25.63 25.13 -7.80
N PRO A 409 26.81 25.76 -7.66
CA PRO A 409 26.92 27.20 -7.57
C PRO A 409 26.35 27.86 -8.83
N SER A 410 25.91 29.11 -8.68
CA SER A 410 25.49 29.95 -9.82
C SER A 410 26.60 30.02 -10.85
N ILE A 411 26.24 29.93 -12.14
CA ILE A 411 27.20 30.05 -13.23
C ILE A 411 27.73 31.48 -13.27
N SER A 412 29.04 31.63 -13.10
CA SER A 412 29.74 32.91 -13.21
C SER A 412 30.97 32.71 -14.09
N LEU A 413 31.16 33.56 -15.10
CA LEU A 413 32.39 33.56 -15.88
C LEU A 413 33.55 34.05 -15.01
N GLN A 414 34.66 33.32 -15.03
CA GLN A 414 35.84 33.61 -14.21
C GLN A 414 37.04 33.88 -15.10
N LEU A 415 37.90 34.82 -14.68
CA LEU A 415 39.22 35.00 -15.27
C LEU A 415 40.12 33.87 -14.74
N TRP A 416 41.02 33.38 -15.58
CA TRP A 416 42.01 32.38 -15.16
C TRP A 416 43.43 32.83 -15.53
N SER A 417 44.40 32.46 -14.72
CA SER A 417 45.81 32.44 -15.11
C SER A 417 46.17 31.03 -15.53
N ILE A 418 46.89 30.90 -16.64
CA ILE A 418 47.33 29.61 -17.18
C ILE A 418 48.83 29.54 -16.97
N ASP A 419 49.27 28.58 -16.15
CA ASP A 419 50.69 28.25 -15.99
C ASP A 419 51.05 27.20 -17.06
N ASP A 420 51.59 27.67 -18.20
CA ASP A 420 51.95 26.83 -19.35
C ASP A 420 53.00 25.76 -19.02
N GLU A 421 53.82 25.95 -17.97
CA GLU A 421 54.81 24.96 -17.54
C GLU A 421 54.20 23.81 -16.73
N LYS A 422 53.04 24.05 -16.11
CA LYS A 422 52.35 23.05 -15.25
C LYS A 422 51.01 22.58 -15.82
N GLU A 423 50.56 23.14 -16.93
CA GLU A 423 49.24 22.90 -17.54
C GLU A 423 48.08 23.10 -16.54
N LEU A 424 48.25 23.99 -15.56
CA LEU A 424 47.26 24.26 -14.51
C LEU A 424 46.62 25.63 -14.71
N ALA A 425 45.29 25.64 -14.89
CA ALA A 425 44.48 26.84 -14.88
C ALA A 425 43.98 27.13 -13.46
N THR A 426 44.30 28.30 -12.92
CA THR A 426 43.82 28.78 -11.61
C THR A 426 42.93 30.00 -11.77
N THR A 427 41.86 30.08 -10.99
CA THR A 427 40.94 31.22 -11.02
C THR A 427 41.64 32.47 -10.48
N CYS A 428 41.47 33.60 -11.16
CA CYS A 428 42.05 34.88 -10.77
C CYS A 428 40.96 35.93 -10.62
N SER A 429 41.13 36.79 -9.61
CA SER A 429 40.25 37.95 -9.44
C SER A 429 40.53 39.02 -10.51
N PRO A 430 39.57 39.91 -10.80
CA PRO A 430 39.79 41.04 -11.71
C PRO A 430 40.95 41.96 -11.28
N LEU A 431 41.24 42.03 -9.97
CA LEU A 431 42.34 42.81 -9.41
C LEU A 431 43.69 42.14 -9.70
N GLU A 432 43.80 40.83 -9.49
CA GLU A 432 45.02 40.06 -9.78
C GLU A 432 45.32 40.05 -11.27
N TRP A 433 44.29 39.89 -12.10
CA TRP A 433 44.43 39.94 -13.55
C TRP A 433 44.89 41.32 -14.04
N ALA A 434 44.31 42.40 -13.50
CA ALA A 434 44.74 43.76 -13.82
C ALA A 434 46.18 44.04 -13.37
N SER A 435 46.59 43.48 -12.23
CA SER A 435 47.95 43.65 -11.69
C SER A 435 48.99 42.88 -12.52
N ALA A 436 48.62 41.71 -13.05
CA ALA A 436 49.47 40.95 -13.97
C ALA A 436 49.64 41.66 -15.33
N GLY A 437 48.55 42.18 -15.91
CA GLY A 437 48.62 42.92 -17.18
C GLY A 437 49.23 44.32 -17.09
N ALA A 438 49.25 44.93 -15.90
CA ALA A 438 49.93 46.21 -15.66
C ALA A 438 51.46 46.07 -15.68
N LEU A 439 51.99 44.88 -15.39
CA LEU A 439 53.43 44.60 -15.49
C LEU A 439 53.92 44.53 -16.95
N ASP A 440 53.06 44.14 -17.89
CA ASP A 440 53.41 44.07 -19.33
C ASP A 440 53.39 45.45 -20.02
N ASP A 441 52.55 46.38 -19.56
CA ASP A 441 52.48 47.75 -20.12
C ASP A 441 53.64 48.66 -19.59
N GLU A 442 54.32 48.31 -18.48
CA GLU A 442 55.50 49.06 -18.00
C GLU A 442 56.79 48.72 -18.79
N ASP A 443 56.92 47.50 -19.34
CA ASP A 443 58.10 47.09 -20.13
C ASP A 443 58.11 47.63 -21.58
N GLN A 444 57.04 48.31 -22.03
CA GLN A 444 57.01 49.00 -23.34
C GLN A 444 57.22 50.53 -23.25
N ALA A 445 57.45 51.07 -22.05
CA ALA A 445 57.71 52.50 -21.86
C ALA A 445 59.21 52.88 -21.93
N ASP A 446 60.12 51.91 -21.91
CA ASP A 446 61.57 52.09 -22.13
C ASP A 446 62.04 51.24 -23.33
N GLY A 447 61.82 51.75 -24.55
CA GLY A 447 62.28 51.13 -25.80
C GLY A 447 62.48 52.15 -26.92
#